data_AF-A0A940LSG5-F1
#
_entry.id   AF-A0A940LSG5-F1
#
_cell.length_a   1.000
_cell.length_b   1.000
_cell.length_c   1.000
_cell.angle_alpha   90.00
_cell.angle_beta   90.00
_cell.angle_gamma   90.00
#
_symmetry.space_group_name_H-M   'P 1'
#
loop_
_entity.id
_entity.type
_entity.pdbx_description
1 polymer ?
#
loop_
_entity_poly.entity_id
_entity_poly.type
_entity_poly.pdbx_seq_one_letter_code
_entity_poly.pdbx_strand_id
1 'polypeptide(L)'
;MRPALAVLATLFLAGCGPRPAEQAEICAIFALPGTPGDTRMGTPADLAWAGVHEKALFKSGVIYAPGWQVMGHGRSWGRCPTRARPIQNLLVSPDHTYAMTKGGRRENGRPVSFGSCYYQKGPAGWRLRACRQTLNEAVPLMTLKPLK
;
A
#
# COMPACT_ATOMS: atom_id res chain seq x y z
N MET A 1 37.31 -19.21 -16.27
CA MET A 1 35.98 -18.77 -16.76
C MET A 1 34.97 -18.83 -15.61
N ARG A 2 34.83 -17.76 -14.81
CA ARG A 2 33.81 -17.68 -13.74
C ARG A 2 33.45 -16.28 -13.19
N PRO A 3 33.76 -15.12 -13.83
CA PRO A 3 33.20 -13.85 -13.38
C PRO A 3 31.75 -13.64 -13.88
N ALA A 4 31.33 -14.32 -14.96
CA ALA A 4 30.03 -14.12 -15.59
C ALA A 4 28.84 -14.55 -14.71
N LEU A 5 29.00 -15.57 -13.86
CA LEU A 5 27.92 -16.04 -12.97
C LEU A 5 27.66 -15.08 -11.79
N ALA A 6 28.68 -14.38 -11.31
CA ALA A 6 28.52 -13.43 -10.20
C ALA A 6 27.78 -12.17 -10.65
N VAL A 7 27.95 -11.75 -11.90
CA VAL A 7 27.27 -10.58 -12.48
C VAL A 7 25.80 -10.88 -12.83
N LEU A 8 25.47 -12.11 -13.25
CA LEU A 8 24.05 -12.47 -13.44
C LEU A 8 23.30 -12.52 -12.10
N ALA A 9 23.91 -13.01 -11.03
CA ALA A 9 23.26 -13.08 -9.72
C ALA A 9 22.91 -11.69 -9.16
N THR A 10 23.77 -10.68 -9.36
CA THR A 10 23.48 -9.31 -8.93
C THR A 10 22.45 -8.62 -9.82
N LEU A 11 22.39 -8.92 -11.11
CA LEU A 11 21.34 -8.44 -12.02
C LEU A 11 19.95 -9.01 -11.68
N PHE A 12 19.87 -10.28 -11.26
CA PHE A 12 18.61 -10.87 -10.79
C PHE A 12 18.14 -10.31 -9.44
N LEU A 13 19.07 -9.88 -8.57
CA LEU A 13 18.73 -9.24 -7.29
C LEU A 13 18.24 -7.80 -7.46
N ALA A 14 18.62 -7.11 -8.55
CA ALA A 14 18.11 -5.78 -8.88
C ALA A 14 16.70 -5.81 -9.52
N GLY A 15 16.23 -6.97 -9.97
CA GLY A 15 14.94 -7.13 -10.67
C GLY A 15 13.73 -7.43 -9.78
N CYS A 16 13.93 -7.70 -8.49
CA CYS A 16 12.86 -8.22 -7.61
C CYS A 16 12.22 -7.16 -6.69
N GLY A 17 12.59 -5.88 -6.85
CA GLY A 17 12.10 -4.76 -6.05
C GLY A 17 11.59 -3.59 -6.91
N PRO A 18 10.92 -2.61 -6.28
CA PRO A 18 10.51 -1.39 -6.97
C PRO A 18 11.73 -0.62 -7.49
N ARG A 19 11.56 0.16 -8.56
CA ARG A 19 12.65 1.04 -9.05
C ARG A 19 13.02 2.05 -7.95
N PRO A 20 14.27 2.57 -7.90
CA PRO A 20 14.69 3.47 -6.82
C PRO A 20 13.76 4.69 -6.61
N ALA A 21 13.27 5.31 -7.69
CA ALA A 21 12.33 6.43 -7.61
C ALA A 21 10.96 6.00 -7.05
N GLU A 22 10.45 4.85 -7.47
CA GLU A 22 9.18 4.27 -6.98
C GLU A 22 9.31 3.91 -5.49
N GLN A 23 10.44 3.33 -5.08
CA GLN A 23 10.73 3.02 -3.69
C GLN A 23 10.76 4.29 -2.83
N ALA A 24 11.38 5.37 -3.31
CA ALA A 24 11.41 6.64 -2.61
C ALA A 24 10.00 7.20 -2.37
N GLU A 25 9.09 7.07 -3.35
CA GLU A 25 7.70 7.47 -3.19
C GLU A 25 6.96 6.62 -2.15
N ILE A 26 7.13 5.29 -2.20
CA ILE A 26 6.52 4.39 -1.23
C ILE A 26 7.03 4.70 0.18
N CYS A 27 8.34 4.91 0.35
CA CYS A 27 8.91 5.26 1.65
C CYS A 27 8.45 6.63 2.14
N ALA A 28 8.24 7.60 1.25
CA ALA A 28 7.64 8.89 1.61
C ALA A 28 6.23 8.73 2.18
N ILE A 29 5.41 7.85 1.59
CA ILE A 29 4.07 7.51 2.11
C ILE A 29 4.18 6.86 3.49
N PHE A 30 5.10 5.91 3.68
CA PHE A 30 5.29 5.23 4.97
C PHE A 30 5.89 6.11 6.07
N ALA A 31 6.59 7.18 5.70
CA ALA A 31 7.11 8.16 6.64
C ALA A 31 6.02 9.10 7.19
N LEU A 32 4.89 9.23 6.50
CA LEU A 32 3.78 10.06 6.96
C LEU A 32 3.12 9.47 8.22
N PRO A 33 2.58 10.33 9.10
CA PRO A 33 1.76 9.85 10.22
C PRO A 33 0.51 9.14 9.69
N GLY A 34 -0.03 8.22 10.48
CA GLY A 34 -1.23 7.45 10.15
C GLY A 34 -0.99 5.95 10.24
N THR A 35 -1.69 5.30 11.16
CA THR A 35 -1.75 3.83 11.27
C THR A 35 -3.12 3.36 10.80
N PRO A 36 -3.22 2.57 9.73
CA PRO A 36 -4.50 1.99 9.30
C PRO A 36 -5.19 1.24 10.45
N GLY A 37 -6.47 1.53 10.66
CA GLY A 37 -7.28 0.89 11.70
C GLY A 37 -7.16 1.48 13.11
N ASP A 38 -6.05 2.16 13.43
CA ASP A 38 -5.87 2.82 14.75
C ASP A 38 -6.04 4.34 14.65
N THR A 39 -5.63 4.97 13.55
CA THR A 39 -5.81 6.41 13.33
C THR A 39 -7.19 6.70 12.75
N ARG A 40 -7.89 7.68 13.32
CA ARG A 40 -9.11 8.27 12.76
C ARG A 40 -8.85 9.73 12.44
N MET A 41 -9.02 10.10 11.17
CA MET A 41 -8.72 11.45 10.69
C MET A 41 -9.52 11.74 9.43
N GLY A 42 -9.88 13.00 9.24
CA GLY A 42 -10.48 13.53 8.02
C GLY A 42 -11.80 14.24 8.29
N THR A 43 -12.04 15.31 7.56
CA THR A 43 -13.36 15.96 7.51
C THR A 43 -14.33 15.10 6.69
N PRO A 44 -15.65 15.37 6.72
CA PRO A 44 -16.60 14.71 5.81
C PRO A 44 -16.20 14.82 4.34
N ALA A 45 -15.60 15.95 3.93
CA ALA A 45 -15.11 16.15 2.57
C ALA A 45 -13.89 15.25 2.27
N ASP A 46 -12.97 15.07 3.21
CA ASP A 46 -11.82 14.17 3.04
C ASP A 46 -12.26 12.70 2.94
N LEU A 47 -13.28 12.30 3.73
CA LEU A 47 -13.85 10.95 3.68
C LEU A 47 -14.61 10.68 2.38
N ALA A 48 -15.37 11.67 1.87
CA ALA A 48 -16.02 11.57 0.57
C ALA A 48 -14.97 11.44 -0.56
N TRP A 49 -13.91 12.25 -0.52
CA TRP A 49 -12.78 12.15 -1.44
C TRP A 49 -12.13 10.76 -1.36
N ALA A 50 -11.88 10.25 -0.15
CA ALA A 50 -11.32 8.92 0.07
C ALA A 50 -12.19 7.81 -0.53
N GLY A 51 -13.51 7.88 -0.38
CA GLY A 51 -14.43 6.88 -0.95
C GLY A 51 -14.41 6.80 -2.47
N VAL A 52 -14.29 7.95 -3.15
CA VAL A 52 -14.14 7.99 -4.63
C VAL A 52 -12.82 7.36 -5.06
N HIS A 53 -11.72 7.73 -4.40
CA HIS A 53 -10.38 7.29 -4.78
C HIS A 53 -10.10 5.85 -4.36
N GLU A 54 -10.70 5.34 -3.28
CA GLU A 54 -10.63 3.94 -2.91
C GLU A 54 -11.19 3.02 -4.01
N LYS A 55 -12.37 3.36 -4.55
CA LYS A 55 -12.98 2.60 -5.65
C LYS A 55 -12.07 2.61 -6.89
N ALA A 56 -11.46 3.74 -7.20
CA ALA A 56 -10.50 3.84 -8.30
C ALA A 56 -9.23 3.00 -8.05
N LEU A 57 -8.67 3.03 -6.84
CA LEU A 57 -7.52 2.21 -6.45
C LEU A 57 -7.80 0.71 -6.54
N PHE A 58 -8.98 0.25 -6.11
CA PHE A 58 -9.35 -1.16 -6.27
C PHE A 58 -9.56 -1.58 -7.72
N LYS A 59 -9.96 -0.65 -8.59
CA LYS A 59 -10.18 -0.92 -10.01
C LYS A 59 -8.87 -0.99 -10.79
N SER A 60 -7.93 -0.08 -10.55
CA SER A 60 -6.75 0.10 -11.40
C SER A 60 -5.47 0.47 -10.67
N GLY A 61 -5.47 0.50 -9.33
CA GLY A 61 -4.27 0.83 -8.55
C GLY A 61 -3.21 -0.26 -8.64
N VAL A 62 -1.95 0.15 -8.56
CA VAL A 62 -0.82 -0.77 -8.38
C VAL A 62 -0.78 -1.18 -6.91
N ILE A 63 -0.85 -2.48 -6.66
CA ILE A 63 -0.83 -3.05 -5.30
C ILE A 63 0.62 -3.37 -4.93
N TYR A 64 1.05 -2.94 -3.76
CA TYR A 64 2.31 -3.31 -3.14
C TYR A 64 2.09 -4.03 -1.80
N ALA A 65 2.95 -5.00 -1.50
CA ALA A 65 2.93 -5.85 -0.32
C ALA A 65 4.34 -5.93 0.34
N PRO A 66 4.47 -6.41 1.60
CA PRO A 66 5.75 -6.45 2.35
C PRO A 66 6.80 -7.41 1.80
N GLY A 67 6.45 -8.19 0.76
CA GLY A 67 7.35 -9.10 0.10
C GLY A 67 6.81 -9.49 -1.27
N TRP A 68 7.64 -10.19 -2.04
CA TRP A 68 7.21 -10.78 -3.31
C TRP A 68 6.21 -11.90 -3.06
N GLN A 69 5.02 -11.79 -3.62
CA GLN A 69 4.01 -12.85 -3.58
C GLN A 69 4.01 -13.57 -4.93
N VAL A 70 4.60 -14.78 -4.98
CA VAL A 70 4.70 -15.61 -6.21
C VAL A 70 3.32 -15.89 -6.85
N MET A 71 2.25 -15.86 -6.04
CA MET A 71 0.86 -16.04 -6.49
C MET A 71 -0.07 -14.87 -6.12
N GLY A 72 0.50 -13.72 -5.72
CA GLY A 72 -0.28 -12.53 -5.36
C GLY A 72 -0.18 -11.48 -6.46
N HIS A 73 -1.26 -10.72 -6.68
CA HIS A 73 -1.29 -9.60 -7.63
C HIS A 73 -0.51 -8.35 -7.13
N GLY A 74 0.36 -8.50 -6.14
CA GLY A 74 1.05 -7.40 -5.46
C GLY A 74 2.56 -7.40 -5.74
N ARG A 75 3.09 -6.22 -6.06
CA ARG A 75 4.54 -5.98 -6.15
C ARG A 75 5.13 -5.88 -4.74
N SER A 76 6.41 -6.22 -4.58
CA SER A 76 7.10 -5.89 -3.33
C SER A 76 7.25 -4.36 -3.21
N TRP A 77 7.04 -3.77 -2.03
CA TRP A 77 7.43 -2.38 -1.78
C TRP A 77 8.91 -2.20 -1.36
N GLY A 78 9.69 -3.29 -1.30
CA GLY A 78 11.10 -3.22 -0.94
C GLY A 78 11.35 -2.88 0.54
N ARG A 79 12.43 -2.16 0.83
CA ARG A 79 12.84 -1.79 2.20
C ARG A 79 12.76 -0.27 2.38
N CYS A 80 12.07 0.17 3.43
CA CYS A 80 12.09 1.57 3.85
C CYS A 80 12.83 1.70 5.19
N PRO A 81 13.54 2.82 5.44
CA PRO A 81 14.24 3.04 6.70
C PRO A 81 13.27 3.11 7.89
N THR A 82 12.08 3.66 7.67
CA THR A 82 10.98 3.61 8.64
C THR A 82 10.30 2.25 8.56
N ARG A 83 10.19 1.56 9.70
CA ARG A 83 9.41 0.32 9.78
C ARG A 83 7.98 0.64 9.36
N ALA A 84 7.48 -0.06 8.35
CA ALA A 84 6.06 0.01 8.04
C ALA A 84 5.29 -0.33 9.32
N ARG A 85 4.35 0.56 9.69
CA ARG A 85 3.24 0.32 10.63
C ARG A 85 2.51 -0.97 10.20
N PRO A 86 1.49 -1.49 10.89
CA PRO A 86 0.80 -2.73 10.48
C PRO A 86 0.00 -2.60 9.15
N ILE A 87 0.66 -2.18 8.09
CA ILE A 87 0.25 -2.03 6.71
C ILE A 87 0.46 -3.39 6.07
N GLN A 88 -0.61 -3.91 5.50
CA GLN A 88 -0.60 -5.17 4.76
C GLN A 88 -0.50 -4.91 3.26
N ASN A 89 -1.14 -3.84 2.78
CA ASN A 89 -1.12 -3.44 1.38
C ASN A 89 -0.98 -1.92 1.25
N LEU A 90 -0.25 -1.49 0.23
CA LEU A 90 -0.27 -0.13 -0.29
C LEU A 90 -0.85 -0.18 -1.70
N LEU A 91 -1.81 0.67 -2.01
CA LEU A 91 -2.30 0.85 -3.38
C LEU A 91 -1.94 2.26 -3.83
N VAL A 92 -1.32 2.39 -4.98
CA VAL A 92 -0.96 3.68 -5.59
C VAL A 92 -1.68 3.82 -6.93
N SER A 93 -2.20 5.00 -7.22
CA SER A 93 -2.84 5.26 -8.50
C SER A 93 -1.83 5.20 -9.65
N PRO A 94 -2.22 4.77 -10.87
CA PRO A 94 -1.29 4.69 -12.01
C PRO A 94 -0.61 6.01 -12.38
N ASP A 95 -1.26 7.13 -12.09
CA ASP A 95 -0.76 8.49 -12.30
C ASP A 95 0.02 9.04 -11.08
N HIS A 96 0.17 8.24 -10.02
CA HIS A 96 0.88 8.59 -8.79
C HIS A 96 0.34 9.85 -8.08
N THR A 97 -0.95 10.17 -8.23
CA THR A 97 -1.56 11.37 -7.61
C THR A 97 -2.27 11.07 -6.27
N TYR A 98 -2.64 9.82 -6.02
CA TYR A 98 -3.24 9.37 -4.76
C TYR A 98 -2.84 7.94 -4.41
N ALA A 99 -2.91 7.62 -3.13
CA ALA A 99 -2.56 6.31 -2.62
C ALA A 99 -3.41 5.96 -1.39
N MET A 100 -3.45 4.68 -1.02
CA MET A 100 -3.99 4.24 0.25
C MET A 100 -3.18 3.11 0.85
N THR A 101 -3.02 3.11 2.17
CA THR A 101 -2.49 1.99 2.93
C THR A 101 -3.66 1.26 3.59
N LYS A 102 -3.62 -0.07 3.61
CA LYS A 102 -4.62 -0.94 4.22
C LYS A 102 -3.95 -1.91 5.17
N GLY A 103 -4.53 -2.09 6.34
CA GLY A 103 -3.97 -2.98 7.35
C GLY A 103 -4.55 -2.70 8.73
N GLY A 104 -3.85 -3.17 9.74
CA GLY A 104 -4.20 -2.99 11.14
C GLY A 104 -3.54 -4.06 12.02
N ARG A 105 -3.58 -3.83 13.33
CA ARG A 105 -2.92 -4.66 14.33
C ARG A 105 -3.59 -6.03 14.45
N ARG A 106 -2.77 -7.01 14.81
CA ARG A 106 -3.21 -8.35 15.17
C ARG A 106 -2.68 -8.70 16.56
N GLU A 107 -3.50 -9.37 17.35
CA GLU A 107 -3.13 -9.95 18.64
C GLU A 107 -3.49 -11.43 18.62
N ASN A 108 -2.55 -12.31 18.96
CA ASN A 108 -2.72 -13.77 18.90
C ASN A 108 -3.25 -14.25 17.54
N GLY A 109 -2.77 -13.63 16.46
CA GLY A 109 -3.20 -13.95 15.11
C GLY A 109 -4.60 -13.43 14.73
N ARG A 110 -5.33 -12.75 15.62
CA ARG A 110 -6.67 -12.19 15.36
C ARG A 110 -6.58 -10.69 15.05
N PRO A 111 -7.32 -10.16 14.06
CA PRO A 111 -7.35 -8.74 13.80
C PRO A 111 -8.04 -8.00 14.96
N VAL A 112 -7.34 -7.03 15.56
CA VAL A 112 -7.87 -6.16 16.64
C VAL A 112 -8.05 -4.72 16.19
N SER A 113 -7.39 -4.35 15.08
CA SER A 113 -7.72 -3.16 14.30
C SER A 113 -7.59 -3.48 12.82
N PHE A 114 -8.38 -2.78 12.01
CA PHE A 114 -8.29 -2.86 10.57
C PHE A 114 -8.89 -1.60 9.97
N GLY A 115 -8.29 -1.09 8.90
CA GLY A 115 -8.72 0.15 8.29
C GLY A 115 -7.86 0.55 7.10
N SER A 116 -8.06 1.79 6.69
CA SER A 116 -7.34 2.41 5.57
C SER A 116 -6.91 3.82 5.93
N CYS A 117 -5.73 4.23 5.47
CA CYS A 117 -5.30 5.63 5.42
C CYS A 117 -5.11 6.04 3.96
N TYR A 118 -5.48 7.27 3.62
CA TYR A 118 -5.51 7.79 2.26
C TYR A 118 -4.58 8.98 2.13
N TYR A 119 -3.87 9.03 1.01
CA TYR A 119 -2.82 10.00 0.76
C TYR A 119 -3.06 10.66 -0.59
N GLN A 120 -2.71 11.94 -0.66
CA GLN A 120 -2.72 12.71 -1.90
C GLN A 120 -1.33 13.26 -2.16
N LYS A 121 -0.88 13.23 -3.41
CA LYS A 121 0.33 13.90 -3.84
C LYS A 121 0.00 15.34 -4.19
N GLY A 122 0.64 16.28 -3.51
CA GLY A 122 0.60 17.71 -3.83
C GLY A 122 1.98 18.22 -4.28
N PRO A 123 2.12 19.52 -4.53
CA PRO A 123 3.39 20.13 -4.94
C PRO A 123 4.53 19.92 -3.93
N ALA A 124 4.20 19.89 -2.63
CA ALA A 124 5.16 19.65 -1.54
C ALA A 124 5.42 18.15 -1.28
N GLY A 125 4.84 17.25 -2.08
CA GLY A 125 4.93 15.81 -1.90
C GLY A 125 3.65 15.19 -1.33
N TRP A 126 3.80 13.99 -0.78
CA TRP A 126 2.68 13.23 -0.23
C TRP A 126 2.17 13.85 1.07
N ARG A 127 0.85 13.83 1.26
CA ARG A 127 0.20 14.22 2.53
C ARG A 127 -0.89 13.23 2.91
N LEU A 128 -1.06 13.00 4.21
CA LEU A 128 -2.19 12.24 4.73
C LEU A 128 -3.47 13.07 4.60
N ARG A 129 -4.52 12.48 4.03
CA ARG A 129 -5.83 13.10 3.80
C ARG A 129 -6.88 12.61 4.78
N ALA A 130 -6.97 11.31 4.98
CA ALA A 130 -7.93 10.70 5.89
C ALA A 130 -7.43 9.34 6.39
N CYS A 131 -7.95 8.90 7.53
CA CYS A 131 -7.83 7.52 8.00
C CYS A 131 -9.17 7.09 8.59
N ARG A 132 -9.61 5.88 8.28
CA ARG A 132 -10.83 5.28 8.83
C ARG A 132 -10.61 3.84 9.27
N GLN A 133 -11.36 3.43 10.28
CA GLN A 133 -11.40 2.06 10.78
C GLN A 133 -12.51 1.31 10.06
N THR A 134 -12.21 0.11 9.56
CA THR A 134 -13.16 -0.72 8.80
C THR A 134 -13.28 -2.13 9.35
N LEU A 135 -12.69 -2.42 10.52
CA LEU A 135 -12.71 -3.75 11.15
C LEU A 135 -14.12 -4.35 11.26
N ASN A 136 -15.11 -3.52 11.56
CA ASN A 136 -16.52 -3.92 11.71
C ASN A 136 -17.41 -3.43 10.57
N GLU A 137 -16.83 -2.82 9.54
CA GLU A 137 -17.58 -2.43 8.35
C GLU A 137 -17.76 -3.66 7.45
N ALA A 138 -18.96 -3.82 6.87
CA ALA A 138 -19.16 -4.83 5.85
C ALA A 138 -18.17 -4.57 4.71
N VAL A 139 -17.21 -5.48 4.51
CA VAL A 139 -16.24 -5.37 3.42
C VAL A 139 -17.05 -5.26 2.13
N PRO A 140 -16.84 -4.23 1.27
CA PRO A 140 -17.36 -4.32 -0.08
C PRO A 140 -16.64 -5.51 -0.70
N LEU A 141 -17.33 -6.64 -0.72
CA LEU A 141 -16.89 -7.86 -1.37
C LEU A 141 -16.48 -7.42 -2.78
N MET A 142 -15.18 -7.48 -3.06
CA MET A 142 -14.76 -7.60 -4.44
C MET A 142 -15.55 -8.81 -4.94
N THR A 143 -16.53 -8.56 -5.80
CA THR A 143 -17.26 -9.61 -6.50
C THR A 143 -16.22 -10.38 -7.27
N LEU A 144 -15.67 -11.41 -6.65
CA LEU A 144 -15.06 -12.53 -7.33
C LEU A 144 -16.20 -13.07 -8.20
N LYS A 145 -16.21 -12.66 -9.47
CA LYS A 145 -17.04 -13.34 -10.45
C LYS A 145 -16.73 -14.83 -10.32
N PRO A 146 -17.71 -15.70 -10.06
CA PRO A 146 -17.46 -17.12 -10.15
C PRO A 146 -17.01 -17.40 -11.58
N LEU A 147 -15.85 -18.05 -11.72
CA LEU A 147 -15.46 -18.68 -12.97
C LEU A 147 -16.57 -19.67 -13.32
N LYS A 148 -17.27 -19.39 -14.43
CA LYS A 148 -18.06 -20.39 -15.13
C LYS A 148 -17.12 -21.28 -15.94
#